data_AF-A0A1C5TNU0-F1
#
_entry.id   AF-A0A1C5TNU0-F1
#
_cell.length_a   1.000
_cell.length_b   1.000
_cell.length_c   1.000
_cell.angle_alpha   90.00
_cell.angle_beta   90.00
_cell.angle_gamma   90.00
#
_symmetry.space_group_name_H-M   'P 1'
#
loop_
_entity.id
_entity.type
_entity.pdbx_description
1 polymer ?
#
loop_
_entity_poly.entity_id
_entity_poly.type
_entity_poly.pdbx_seq_one_letter_code
_entity_poly.pdbx_strand_id
1 'polypeptide(L)'
;MNFIVRTPLRLNLEDPEQADIYQVLKNLDRHIYKSQNQFIVEALKHYINDSGADVLMEQKASEEKRYVTMEEQETMKKELKEELRKELLDETRAEVVRLLGQYAAGSHWGSREN
;
A
#
# COMPACT_ATOMS: atom_id res chain seq x y z
N MET A 1 -31.10 -22.30 26.58
CA MET A 1 -31.73 -21.02 26.19
C MET A 1 -30.71 -20.28 25.35
N ASN A 2 -30.94 -20.14 24.05
CA ASN A 2 -29.97 -19.47 23.16
C ASN A 2 -30.27 -17.97 23.14
N PHE A 3 -29.44 -17.19 23.81
CA PHE A 3 -29.54 -15.73 23.82
C PHE A 3 -28.80 -15.17 22.59
N ILE A 4 -29.53 -14.86 21.53
CA ILE A 4 -28.96 -14.14 20.38
C ILE A 4 -28.89 -12.66 20.76
N VAL A 5 -27.70 -12.18 21.11
CA VAL A 5 -27.43 -10.76 21.38
C VAL A 5 -27.20 -10.04 20.04
N ARG A 6 -27.91 -8.93 19.80
CA ARG A 6 -27.76 -8.12 18.58
C ARG A 6 -26.57 -7.16 18.70
N THR A 7 -25.37 -7.70 18.55
CA THR A 7 -24.20 -6.96 18.08
C THR A 7 -24.18 -6.97 16.53
N PRO A 8 -23.40 -6.12 15.84
CA PRO A 8 -23.21 -6.24 14.37
C PRO A 8 -22.73 -7.65 13.96
N LEU A 9 -22.13 -8.37 14.91
CA LEU A 9 -21.73 -9.77 14.81
C LEU A 9 -22.66 -10.65 15.64
N ARG A 10 -23.03 -11.82 15.14
CA ARG A 10 -23.71 -12.86 15.92
C ARG A 10 -22.63 -13.77 16.52
N LEU A 11 -22.50 -13.75 17.84
CA LEU A 11 -21.50 -14.53 18.57
C LEU A 11 -22.20 -15.63 19.38
N ASN A 12 -21.62 -16.82 19.38
CA ASN A 12 -22.04 -17.91 20.24
C ASN A 12 -21.35 -17.78 21.61
N LEU A 13 -22.10 -17.51 22.66
CA LEU A 13 -21.53 -17.36 24.01
C LEU A 13 -21.24 -18.70 24.71
N GLU A 14 -21.61 -19.82 24.11
CA GLU A 14 -21.19 -21.15 24.57
C GLU A 14 -19.74 -21.47 24.16
N ASP A 15 -19.26 -20.79 23.12
CA ASP A 15 -17.87 -20.86 22.68
C ASP A 15 -17.03 -19.85 23.51
N PRO A 16 -16.04 -20.32 24.30
CA PRO A 16 -15.22 -19.46 25.15
C PRO A 16 -14.50 -18.35 24.39
N GLU A 17 -14.01 -18.62 23.17
CA GLU A 17 -13.26 -17.62 22.38
C GLU A 17 -14.19 -16.49 21.93
N GLN A 18 -15.39 -16.84 21.50
CA GLN A 18 -16.40 -15.86 21.10
C GLN A 18 -16.98 -15.12 22.31
N ALA A 19 -17.06 -15.75 23.47
CA ALA A 19 -17.43 -15.11 24.72
C ALA A 19 -16.40 -14.04 25.13
N ASP A 20 -15.10 -14.32 24.98
CA ASP A 20 -14.03 -13.36 25.25
C ASP A 20 -14.10 -12.16 24.29
N ILE A 21 -14.29 -12.42 22.99
CA ILE A 21 -14.50 -11.35 22.00
C ILE A 21 -15.69 -10.47 22.38
N TYR A 22 -16.79 -11.07 22.84
CA TYR A 22 -17.95 -10.33 23.31
C TYR A 22 -17.62 -9.45 24.52
N GLN A 23 -16.85 -9.94 25.50
CA GLN A 23 -16.46 -9.14 26.66
C GLN A 23 -15.62 -7.92 26.26
N VAL A 24 -14.70 -8.09 25.30
CA VAL A 24 -13.89 -7.00 24.75
C VAL A 24 -14.77 -5.97 24.03
N LEU A 25 -15.66 -6.42 23.15
CA LEU A 25 -16.55 -5.51 22.41
C LEU A 25 -17.51 -4.78 23.34
N LYS A 26 -18.04 -5.47 24.37
CA LYS A 26 -18.97 -4.89 25.36
C LYS A 26 -18.30 -3.80 26.19
N ASN A 27 -17.05 -4.01 26.61
CA ASN A 27 -16.32 -3.12 27.49
C ASN A 27 -15.25 -2.28 26.75
N LEU A 28 -15.47 -2.07 25.45
CA LEU A 28 -14.54 -1.32 24.60
C LEU A 28 -14.36 0.11 25.12
N ASP A 29 -13.10 0.55 25.23
CA ASP A 29 -12.77 1.91 25.63
C ASP A 29 -13.17 2.91 24.53
N ARG A 30 -14.16 3.75 24.85
CA ARG A 30 -14.70 4.75 23.93
C ARG A 30 -13.78 5.94 23.68
N HIS A 31 -12.74 6.11 24.50
CA HIS A 31 -11.72 7.11 24.27
C HIS A 31 -10.78 6.69 23.14
N ILE A 32 -10.53 5.38 22.99
CA ILE A 32 -9.65 4.82 21.95
C ILE A 32 -10.44 4.60 20.66
N TYR A 33 -11.60 3.94 20.76
CA TYR A 33 -12.47 3.64 19.62
C TYR A 33 -13.87 4.20 19.84
N LYS A 34 -14.34 5.09 18.97
CA LYS A 34 -15.62 5.80 19.13
C LYS A 34 -16.83 4.86 19.09
N SER A 35 -16.69 3.67 18.50
CA SER A 35 -17.73 2.65 18.45
C SER A 35 -17.16 1.24 18.23
N GLN A 36 -17.95 0.21 18.54
CA GLN A 36 -17.65 -1.18 18.20
C GLN A 36 -17.43 -1.35 16.69
N ASN A 37 -18.24 -0.69 15.86
CA ASN A 37 -18.09 -0.75 14.41
C ASN A 37 -16.75 -0.16 13.96
N GLN A 38 -16.32 0.95 14.55
CA GLN A 38 -15.01 1.54 14.22
C GLN A 38 -13.88 0.57 14.57
N PHE A 39 -13.93 -0.03 15.76
CA PHE A 39 -12.94 -1.04 16.16
C PHE A 39 -12.88 -2.21 15.19
N ILE A 40 -14.04 -2.78 14.82
CA ILE A 40 -14.13 -3.90 13.87
C ILE A 40 -13.54 -3.50 12.50
N VAL A 41 -13.87 -2.32 11.99
CA VAL A 41 -13.35 -1.84 10.69
C VAL A 41 -11.83 -1.67 10.73
N GLU A 42 -11.28 -1.08 11.79
CA GLU A 42 -9.84 -0.88 11.91
C GLU A 42 -9.09 -2.21 12.07
N ALA A 43 -9.63 -3.16 12.82
CA ALA A 43 -9.07 -4.52 12.95
C ALA A 43 -9.06 -5.25 11.60
N LEU A 44 -10.15 -5.17 10.84
CA LEU A 44 -10.23 -5.77 9.50
C LEU A 44 -9.25 -5.13 8.52
N LYS A 45 -9.10 -3.79 8.53
CA LYS A 45 -8.10 -3.11 7.70
C LYS A 45 -6.69 -3.60 7.99
N HIS A 46 -6.34 -3.71 9.27
CA HIS A 46 -5.04 -4.21 9.68
C HIS A 46 -4.80 -5.63 9.15
N TYR A 47 -5.76 -6.53 9.36
CA TYR A 47 -5.67 -7.92 8.90
C TYR A 47 -5.59 -8.06 7.37
N ILE A 48 -6.37 -7.27 6.63
CA ILE A 48 -6.34 -7.25 5.16
C ILE A 48 -5.00 -6.73 4.63
N ASN A 49 -4.46 -5.69 5.25
CA ASN A 49 -3.16 -5.13 4.85
C ASN A 49 -2.02 -6.13 5.07
N ASP A 50 -2.08 -6.90 6.17
CA ASP A 50 -1.04 -7.88 6.50
C ASP A 50 -1.13 -9.15 5.64
N SER A 51 -2.35 -9.63 5.36
CA SER A 51 -2.57 -10.89 4.63
C SER A 51 -2.63 -10.70 3.10
N GLY A 52 -2.94 -9.48 2.63
CA GLY A 52 -3.30 -9.20 1.25
C GLY A 52 -4.76 -9.55 0.96
N ALA A 53 -5.48 -8.61 0.34
CA ALA A 53 -6.91 -8.74 0.04
C ALA A 53 -7.23 -9.97 -0.84
N ASP A 54 -6.32 -10.31 -1.76
CA ASP A 54 -6.48 -11.41 -2.71
C ASP A 54 -6.41 -12.80 -2.07
N VAL A 55 -5.78 -12.91 -0.89
CA VAL A 55 -5.71 -14.17 -0.12
C VAL A 55 -7.02 -14.43 0.62
N LEU A 56 -7.74 -13.37 0.97
CA LEU A 56 -8.95 -13.42 1.80
C LEU A 56 -10.24 -13.51 0.98
N MET A 57 -10.16 -13.30 -0.34
CA MET A 57 -11.31 -13.34 -1.25
C MET A 57 -11.27 -14.57 -2.14
N GLU A 58 -12.43 -15.21 -2.30
CA GLU A 58 -12.61 -16.25 -3.31
C GLU A 58 -12.37 -15.63 -4.69
N GLN A 59 -11.31 -16.06 -5.37
CA GLN A 59 -11.04 -15.63 -6.74
C GLN A 59 -12.18 -16.12 -7.62
N LYS A 60 -13.16 -15.26 -7.91
CA LYS A 60 -14.06 -15.51 -9.04
C LYS A 60 -13.15 -15.72 -10.24
N ALA A 61 -13.34 -16.85 -10.93
CA ALA A 61 -12.60 -17.22 -12.13
C ALA A 61 -12.92 -16.29 -13.31
N SER A 62 -12.66 -15.00 -13.14
CA SER A 62 -12.87 -13.94 -14.11
C SER A 62 -11.71 -12.97 -13.99
N GLU A 63 -10.52 -13.47 -14.26
CA GLU A 63 -9.48 -12.71 -14.91
C GLU A 63 -8.60 -13.72 -15.63
N GLU A 64 -8.67 -13.66 -16.95
CA GLU A 64 -7.77 -14.31 -17.87
C GLU A 64 -6.34 -14.09 -17.37
N LYS A 65 -5.77 -15.07 -16.65
CA LYS A 65 -4.31 -15.14 -16.48
C LYS A 65 -3.77 -15.37 -17.89
N ARG A 66 -3.53 -14.29 -18.65
CA ARG A 66 -2.72 -14.34 -19.87
C ARG A 66 -1.35 -14.82 -19.43
N TYR A 67 -1.10 -16.10 -19.66
CA TYR A 67 0.24 -16.65 -19.53
C TYR A 67 1.10 -15.90 -20.55
N VAL A 68 2.05 -15.12 -20.02
CA VAL A 68 3.08 -14.48 -20.82
C VAL A 68 4.12 -15.55 -21.15
N THR A 69 4.45 -15.71 -22.43
CA THR A 69 5.55 -16.58 -22.85
C THR A 69 6.88 -16.08 -22.30
N MET A 70 7.88 -16.96 -22.13
CA MET A 70 9.20 -16.52 -21.65
C MET A 70 9.82 -15.42 -22.53
N GLU A 71 9.56 -15.46 -23.85
CA GLU A 71 10.03 -14.47 -24.82
C GLU A 71 9.38 -13.09 -24.61
N GLU A 72 8.07 -13.06 -24.38
CA GLU A 72 7.36 -11.81 -24.04
C GLU A 72 7.84 -11.25 -22.70
N GLN A 73 8.10 -12.12 -21.70
CA GLN A 73 8.64 -11.70 -20.42
C GLN A 73 10.05 -11.10 -20.55
N GLU A 74 10.91 -11.70 -21.38
CA GLU A 74 12.24 -11.15 -21.66
C GLU A 74 12.18 -9.83 -22.42
N THR A 75 11.23 -9.69 -23.35
CA THR A 75 11.01 -8.47 -24.13
C THR A 75 10.59 -7.33 -23.21
N MET A 76 9.59 -7.55 -22.34
CA MET A 76 9.17 -6.55 -21.34
C MET A 76 10.30 -6.14 -20.41
N LYS A 77 11.15 -7.09 -19.96
CA LYS A 77 12.32 -6.78 -19.12
C LYS A 77 13.34 -5.90 -19.85
N LYS A 78 13.56 -6.14 -21.15
CA LYS A 78 14.47 -5.33 -21.96
C LYS A 78 13.93 -3.92 -22.15
N GLU A 79 12.64 -3.80 -22.48
CA GLU A 79 11.96 -2.51 -22.66
C GLU A 79 12.02 -1.67 -21.37
N LEU A 80 11.63 -2.25 -20.23
CA LEU A 80 11.68 -1.57 -18.93
C LEU A 80 13.11 -1.11 -18.58
N LYS A 81 14.12 -1.93 -18.88
CA LYS A 81 15.52 -1.59 -18.62
C LYS A 81 16.01 -0.43 -19.49
N GLU A 82 15.56 -0.38 -20.75
CA GLU A 82 15.90 0.72 -21.66
C GLU A 82 15.18 2.01 -21.28
N GLU A 83 13.90 1.95 -20.88
CA GLU A 83 13.16 3.12 -20.37
C GLU A 83 13.84 3.70 -19.12
N LEU A 84 14.15 2.86 -18.14
CA LEU A 84 14.84 3.30 -16.92
C LEU A 84 16.21 3.91 -17.22
N ARG A 85 16.97 3.34 -18.16
CA ARG A 85 18.26 3.91 -18.58
C ARG A 85 18.08 5.28 -19.21
N LYS A 86 17.07 5.45 -20.04
CA LYS A 86 16.78 6.71 -20.71
C LYS A 86 16.40 7.79 -19.69
N GLU A 87 15.52 7.48 -18.75
CA GLU A 87 15.13 8.40 -17.67
C GLU A 87 16.34 8.84 -16.83
N LEU A 88 17.16 7.90 -16.38
CA LEU A 88 18.37 8.21 -15.62
C LEU A 88 19.36 9.07 -16.41
N LEU A 89 19.50 8.81 -17.71
CA LEU A 89 20.38 9.59 -18.58
C LEU A 89 19.86 11.02 -18.75
N ASP A 90 18.56 11.19 -18.93
CA ASP A 90 17.93 12.50 -19.09
C ASP A 90 17.99 13.30 -17.78
N GLU A 91 17.79 12.67 -16.63
CA GLU A 91 17.99 13.29 -15.32
C GLU A 91 19.45 13.69 -15.09
N THR A 92 20.40 12.80 -15.40
CA THR A 92 21.84 13.10 -15.28
C THR A 92 22.24 14.25 -16.19
N ARG A 93 21.73 14.29 -17.43
CA ARG A 93 21.97 15.38 -18.37
C ARG A 93 21.42 16.70 -17.85
N ALA A 94 20.19 16.72 -17.33
CA ALA A 94 19.59 17.91 -16.75
C ALA A 94 20.43 18.45 -15.58
N GLU A 95 20.92 17.56 -14.72
CA GLU A 95 21.75 17.92 -13.58
C GLU A 95 23.13 18.47 -13.99
N VAL A 96 23.78 17.87 -14.99
CA VAL A 96 25.05 18.39 -15.54
C VAL A 96 24.86 19.79 -16.13
N VAL A 97 23.78 20.00 -16.89
CA VAL A 97 23.45 21.33 -17.45
C VAL A 97 23.24 22.34 -16.32
N ARG A 98 22.54 21.96 -15.25
CA ARG A 98 22.31 22.82 -14.07
C ARG A 98 23.63 23.21 -13.41
N LEU A 99 24.53 22.25 -13.16
CA LEU A 99 25.84 22.49 -12.53
C LEU A 99 26.74 23.38 -13.41
N LEU A 100 26.80 23.11 -14.71
CA LEU A 100 27.58 23.94 -15.64
C LEU A 100 27.01 25.36 -15.76
N GLY A 101 25.68 25.51 -15.77
CA GLY A 101 25.02 26.81 -15.74
C GLY A 101 25.35 27.62 -14.47
N GLN A 102 25.36 26.96 -13.31
CA GLN A 102 25.77 27.58 -12.04
C GLN A 102 27.24 28.02 -12.06
N TYR A 103 28.13 27.18 -12.56
CA TYR A 103 29.54 27.51 -12.68
C TYR A 103 29.75 28.70 -13.63
N ALA A 104 29.15 28.67 -14.83
CA ALA A 104 29.25 29.76 -15.81
C ALA A 104 28.67 31.09 -15.28
N ALA A 105 27.56 31.04 -14.54
CA ALA A 105 26.98 32.22 -13.90
C ALA A 105 27.88 32.78 -12.78
N GLY A 106 28.50 31.91 -11.97
CA GLY A 106 29.48 32.30 -10.95
C GLY A 106 30.75 32.94 -11.56
N SER A 107 31.22 32.42 -12.69
CA SER A 107 32.38 32.95 -13.43
C SER A 107 32.12 34.34 -14.04
N HIS A 108 30.87 34.71 -14.32
CA HIS A 108 30.54 36.01 -14.91
C HIS A 108 30.48 37.14 -13.88
N TRP A 109 30.21 36.85 -12.60
CA TRP A 109 30.21 37.87 -11.53
C TRP A 109 31.63 38.26 -11.07
N GLY A 110 32.63 37.41 -11.26
CA GLY A 110 34.03 37.70 -10.89
C GLY A 110 34.79 38.61 -11.87
N SER A 111 34.21 38.94 -13.03
CA SER A 111 34.90 39.72 -14.09
C SER A 111 34.32 41.12 -14.31
N ARG A 112 33.46 41.62 -13.41
CA ARG A 112 32.88 42.97 -13.47
C ARG A 112 33.37 43.95 -12.39
N GLU A 113 34.27 43.51 -11.53
CA GLU A 113 35.08 44.39 -10.67
C GLU A 113 36.54 44.33 -11.11
N ASN A 114 36.85 45.06 -12.18
CA ASN A 114 38.18 45.64 -12.40
C ASN A 114 38.07 46.85 -13.34
#